data_AF-A0AAJ1YIR5-F1
#
_entry.id   AF-A0AAJ1YIR5-F1
#
_cell.length_a   1.000
_cell.length_b   1.000
_cell.length_c   1.000
_cell.angle_alpha   90.00
_cell.angle_beta   90.00
_cell.angle_gamma   90.00
#
_symmetry.space_group_name_H-M   'P 1'
#
loop_
_entity.id
_entity.type
_entity.pdbx_description
1 polymer ?
#
loop_
_entity_poly.entity_id
_entity_poly.type
_entity_poly.pdbx_seq_one_letter_code
_entity_poly.pdbx_strand_id
1 'polypeptide(L)'
;MKTAIVTGITGQDGAYLAELLLEKGYQVHGTYRRTSSVNFWRIEELGIDKHPNLHLVEYDLTDLSASIRLLQQTGATEVYNLAAQSFVGVSFE
;
A
#
# COMPACT_ATOMS: atom_id res chain seq x y z
N MET A 1 12.09 14.97 1.72
CA MET A 1 10.80 14.30 1.98
C MET A 1 11.09 12.81 2.06
N LYS A 2 10.66 12.12 3.12
CA LYS A 2 10.88 10.68 3.21
C LYS A 2 9.83 9.95 2.37
N THR A 3 10.24 8.86 1.72
CA THR A 3 9.36 8.07 0.87
C THR A 3 9.20 6.68 1.46
N ALA A 4 7.96 6.25 1.63
CA ALA A 4 7.62 4.94 2.17
C ALA A 4 6.78 4.15 1.17
N ILE A 5 7.04 2.85 1.07
CA ILE A 5 6.15 1.90 0.40
C ILE A 5 5.30 1.21 1.48
N VAL A 6 3.99 1.15 1.27
CA VAL A 6 3.05 0.38 2.10
C VAL A 6 2.37 -0.64 1.20
N THR A 7 2.75 -1.92 1.32
CA THR A 7 2.03 -2.97 0.57
C THR A 7 0.73 -3.31 1.27
N GLY A 8 -0.34 -3.55 0.51
CA GLY A 8 -1.64 -3.89 1.10
C GLY A 8 -2.32 -2.69 1.76
N ILE A 9 -2.19 -1.50 1.14
CA ILE A 9 -2.76 -0.25 1.69
C ILE A 9 -4.29 -0.31 1.88
N THR A 10 -4.98 -1.18 1.14
CA THR A 10 -6.43 -1.38 1.26
C THR A 10 -6.83 -2.19 2.50
N GLY A 11 -5.87 -2.80 3.21
CA GLY A 11 -6.06 -3.46 4.50
C GLY A 11 -6.24 -2.46 5.64
N GLN A 12 -6.57 -2.96 6.83
CA GLN A 12 -6.76 -2.13 8.03
C GLN A 12 -5.47 -1.40 8.41
N ASP A 13 -4.41 -2.17 8.68
CA ASP A 13 -3.13 -1.62 9.14
C ASP A 13 -2.48 -0.74 8.06
N GLY A 14 -2.63 -1.13 6.79
CA GLY A 14 -2.12 -0.35 5.65
C GLY A 14 -2.76 1.03 5.55
N ALA A 15 -4.08 1.13 5.75
CA ALA A 15 -4.80 2.40 5.68
C ALA A 15 -4.40 3.36 6.82
N TYR A 16 -4.41 2.88 8.07
CA TYR A 16 -4.01 3.70 9.23
C TYR A 16 -2.52 4.06 9.24
N LEU A 17 -1.65 3.15 8.79
CA LEU A 17 -0.24 3.47 8.63
C LEU A 17 -0.02 4.55 7.56
N ALA A 18 -0.74 4.46 6.45
CA ALA A 18 -0.67 5.48 5.40
C ALA A 18 -1.10 6.86 5.94
N GLU A 19 -2.22 6.95 6.66
CA GLU A 19 -2.65 8.18 7.34
C GLU A 19 -1.55 8.75 8.23
N LEU A 20 -1.01 7.95 9.16
CA LEU A 20 0.06 8.36 10.08
C LEU A 20 1.31 8.87 9.34
N LEU A 21 1.70 8.21 8.24
CA LEU A 21 2.87 8.61 7.45
C LEU A 21 2.62 9.91 6.68
N LEU A 22 1.42 10.06 6.10
CA LEU A 22 1.03 11.29 5.40
C LEU A 22 0.98 12.48 6.35
N GLU A 23 0.43 12.32 7.56
CA GLU A 23 0.46 13.34 8.64
C GLU A 23 1.88 13.75 9.02
N LYS A 24 2.83 12.82 8.97
CA LYS A 24 4.26 13.09 9.21
C LYS A 24 4.99 13.70 8.01
N GLY A 25 4.28 14.00 6.92
CA GLY A 25 4.84 14.60 5.71
C GLY A 25 5.64 13.63 4.83
N TYR A 26 5.34 12.33 4.90
CA TYR A 26 5.93 11.35 3.98
C TYR A 26 5.23 11.40 2.62
N GLN A 27 5.96 10.99 1.59
CA GLN A 27 5.38 10.51 0.35
C GLN A 27 5.10 9.01 0.51
N VAL A 28 3.85 8.61 0.32
CA VAL A 28 3.41 7.23 0.52
C VAL A 28 3.07 6.61 -0.83
N HIS A 29 3.78 5.54 -1.18
CA HIS A 29 3.42 4.65 -2.29
C HIS A 29 2.63 3.47 -1.72
N GLY A 30 1.31 3.59 -1.77
CA GLY A 30 0.37 2.57 -1.32
C GLY A 30 0.10 1.56 -2.42
N THR A 31 0.30 0.27 -2.15
CA THR A 31 0.13 -0.74 -3.19
C THR A 31 -1.13 -1.58 -3.01
N TYR A 32 -1.78 -1.89 -4.13
CA TYR A 32 -3.01 -2.68 -4.18
C TYR A 32 -2.95 -3.69 -5.32
N ARG A 33 -3.62 -4.83 -5.14
CA ARG A 33 -3.76 -5.83 -6.21
C ARG A 33 -4.86 -5.41 -7.18
N ARG A 34 -4.61 -5.60 -8.47
CA ARG A 34 -5.64 -5.45 -9.51
C ARG A 34 -6.66 -6.58 -9.36
N THR A 35 -7.92 -6.23 -9.15
CA THR A 35 -9.06 -7.15 -9.10
C THR A 35 -10.21 -6.60 -9.95
N SER A 36 -11.25 -7.41 -10.20
CA SER A 36 -12.47 -6.97 -10.90
C SER A 36 -13.23 -5.86 -10.16
N SER A 37 -13.02 -5.76 -8.84
CA SER A 37 -13.56 -4.70 -8.00
C SER A 37 -12.53 -4.37 -6.92
N VAL A 38 -11.71 -3.35 -7.18
CA VAL A 38 -10.78 -2.82 -6.18
C VAL A 38 -11.59 -1.95 -5.22
N ASN A 39 -11.39 -2.15 -3.92
CA ASN A 39 -12.10 -1.39 -2.90
C ASN A 39 -11.12 -0.57 -2.05
N PHE A 40 -11.27 0.75 -2.13
CA PHE A 40 -10.47 1.73 -1.41
C PHE A 40 -11.20 2.33 -0.20
N TRP A 41 -12.34 1.77 0.20
CA TRP A 41 -13.22 2.36 1.23
C TRP A 41 -12.51 2.77 2.52
N ARG A 42 -11.50 2.03 2.99
CA ARG A 42 -10.77 2.38 4.23
C ARG A 42 -10.00 3.68 4.08
N ILE A 43 -9.29 3.86 2.96
CA ILE A 43 -8.54 5.09 2.72
C ILE A 43 -9.45 6.25 2.34
N GLU A 44 -10.63 5.96 1.76
CA GLU A 44 -11.69 6.96 1.52
C GLU A 44 -12.35 7.40 2.83
N GLU A 45 -12.65 6.49 3.76
CA GLU A 45 -13.23 6.78 5.07
C GLU A 45 -12.26 7.61 5.94
N LEU A 46 -10.96 7.31 5.87
CA LEU A 46 -9.91 8.12 6.50
C LEU A 46 -9.65 9.45 5.77
N GLY A 47 -10.26 9.68 4.59
CA GLY A 47 -10.10 10.91 3.82
C GLY A 47 -8.70 11.14 3.24
N ILE A 48 -7.90 10.07 3.11
CA ILE A 48 -6.52 10.14 2.59
C ILE A 48 -6.42 9.77 1.11
N ASP A 49 -7.48 9.24 0.50
CA ASP A 49 -7.55 8.78 -0.89
C ASP A 49 -7.13 9.85 -1.92
N LYS A 50 -7.38 11.13 -1.61
CA LYS A 50 -7.02 12.29 -2.45
C LYS A 50 -5.84 13.09 -1.92
N HIS A 51 -5.12 12.58 -0.92
CA HIS A 51 -3.98 13.29 -0.36
C HIS A 51 -2.89 13.47 -1.44
N PRO A 52 -2.31 14.68 -1.64
CA PRO A 52 -1.38 14.94 -2.74
C PRO A 52 -0.08 14.11 -2.69
N ASN A 53 0.30 13.66 -1.49
CA ASN A 53 1.48 12.81 -1.27
C ASN A 53 1.16 11.30 -1.26
N LEU A 54 -0.08 10.90 -1.52
CA LEU A 54 -0.45 9.50 -1.67
C LEU A 54 -0.41 9.10 -3.15
N HIS A 55 0.33 8.05 -3.46
CA HIS A 55 0.40 7.46 -4.80
C HIS A 55 -0.01 5.99 -4.74
N LEU A 56 -1.12 5.66 -5.38
CA LEU A 56 -1.61 4.29 -5.47
C LEU A 56 -0.94 3.57 -6.64
N VAL A 57 -0.39 2.38 -6.39
CA VAL A 57 0.37 1.59 -7.37
C VAL A 57 -0.19 0.17 -7.44
N GLU A 58 -0.53 -0.28 -8.65
CA GLU A 58 -0.86 -1.68 -8.89
C GLU A 58 0.35 -2.58 -8.64
N TYR A 59 0.17 -3.59 -7.80
CA TYR A 59 1.25 -4.44 -7.31
C TYR A 59 0.73 -5.78 -6.83
N ASP A 60 1.48 -6.84 -7.13
CA ASP A 60 1.26 -8.16 -6.55
C ASP A 60 2.59 -8.66 -5.94
N LEU A 61 2.53 -9.23 -4.73
CA LEU A 61 3.69 -9.75 -4.01
C LEU A 61 4.38 -10.91 -4.75
N THR A 62 3.65 -11.60 -5.62
CA THR A 62 4.17 -12.75 -6.38
C THR A 62 4.90 -12.34 -7.66
N ASP A 63 4.79 -11.08 -8.09
CA ASP A 63 5.55 -10.53 -9.22
C ASP A 63 6.86 -9.89 -8.72
N LEU A 64 7.95 -10.66 -8.79
CA LEU A 64 9.29 -10.19 -8.47
C LEU A 64 9.70 -8.96 -9.32
N SER A 65 9.34 -8.94 -10.59
CA SER A 65 9.73 -7.83 -11.48
C SER A 65 9.01 -6.55 -11.09
N ALA A 66 7.74 -6.63 -10.67
CA ALA A 66 7.02 -5.48 -10.12
C ALA A 66 7.66 -4.97 -8.83
N SER A 67 8.11 -5.87 -7.96
CA SER A 67 8.81 -5.51 -6.71
C SER A 67 10.11 -4.75 -6.98
N ILE A 68 10.92 -5.23 -7.92
CA ILE A 68 12.18 -4.56 -8.32
C ILE A 68 11.87 -3.16 -8.90
N ARG A 69 10.90 -3.06 -9.81
CA ARG A 69 10.50 -1.77 -10.41
C ARG A 69 10.00 -0.78 -9.37
N LEU A 70 9.15 -1.22 -8.44
CA LEU A 70 8.60 -0.38 -7.39
C LEU A 70 9.71 0.20 -6.50
N LEU A 71 10.66 -0.63 -6.06
CA LEU A 71 11.80 -0.17 -5.26
C LEU A 71 12.69 0.81 -6.03
N GLN A 72 13.01 0.51 -7.28
CA GLN A 72 13.88 1.36 -8.11
C GLN A 72 13.26 2.71 -8.45
N GLN A 73 11.96 2.75 -8.74
CA GLN A 73 11.28 3.98 -9.18
C GLN A 73 10.96 4.92 -8.02
N THR A 74 10.69 4.39 -6.83
CA THR A 74 10.28 5.21 -5.67
C THR A 74 11.46 5.74 -4.88
N GLY A 75 12.61 5.05 -4.88
CA GLY A 75 13.74 5.38 -4.00
C GLY A 75 13.36 5.34 -2.52
N ALA A 76 12.36 4.53 -2.15
CA ALA A 76 11.81 4.49 -0.79
C ALA A 76 12.88 4.12 0.24
N THR A 77 12.88 4.85 1.36
CA THR A 77 13.79 4.62 2.48
C THR A 77 13.20 3.68 3.53
N GLU A 78 11.88 3.48 3.49
CA GLU A 78 11.14 2.63 4.40
C GLU A 78 10.15 1.77 3.59
N VAL A 79 10.06 0.47 3.93
CA VAL A 79 9.14 -0.48 3.28
C VAL A 79 8.37 -1.22 4.36
N TYR A 80 7.05 -1.09 4.33
CA TYR A 80 6.13 -1.76 5.22
C TYR A 80 5.37 -2.82 4.43
N ASN A 81 5.77 -4.09 4.59
CA ASN A 81 5.16 -5.19 3.85
C ASN A 81 3.97 -5.77 4.62
N LEU A 82 2.77 -5.21 4.40
CA LEU A 82 1.53 -5.61 5.10
C LEU A 82 0.55 -6.39 4.21
N ALA A 83 0.80 -6.48 2.90
CA ALA A 83 0.02 -7.33 2.03
C ALA A 83 0.17 -8.80 2.43
N ALA A 84 -0.96 -9.50 2.57
CA ALA A 84 -1.01 -10.93 2.85
C ALA A 84 -2.37 -11.50 2.45
N GLN A 85 -2.41 -12.81 2.23
CA GLN A 85 -3.64 -13.56 2.48
C GLN A 85 -3.69 -13.78 4.00
N SER A 86 -4.42 -12.92 4.70
CA SER A 86 -4.42 -12.84 6.18
C SER A 86 -5.59 -13.56 6.86
N PHE A 87 -6.51 -14.16 6.10
CA PHE A 87 -7.58 -14.98 6.66
C PHE A 87 -7.11 -16.43 6.81
N VAL A 88 -6.90 -16.83 8.07
CA VAL A 88 -6.35 -18.16 8.44
C VAL A 88 -7.08 -19.31 7.75
N GLY A 89 -8.41 -19.27 7.68
CA GLY A 89 -9.20 -20.38 7.12
C GLY A 89 -8.89 -20.68 5.66
N VAL A 90 -8.70 -19.66 4.83
CA VAL A 90 -8.39 -19.81 3.40
C VAL A 90 -6.89 -19.92 3.14
N SER A 91 -6.04 -19.91 4.18
CA SER A 91 -4.58 -20.03 4.01
C SER A 91 -4.13 -21.48 3.81
N PHE A 92 -5.02 -22.42 4.11
CA PHE A 92 -4.77 -23.87 4.02
C PHE A 92 -5.68 -24.56 3.00
N GLU A 93 -6.43 -23.79 2.21
CA GLU A 93 -7.15 -24.24 1.01
C GLU A 93 -6.30 -23.96 -0.23
#